data_AF-A0A955YGE1-F1
#
_entry.id   AF-A0A955YGE1-F1
#
_cell.length_a   1.000
_cell.length_b   1.000
_cell.length_c   1.000
_cell.angle_alpha   90.00
_cell.angle_beta   90.00
_cell.angle_gamma   90.00
#
_symmetry.space_group_name_H-M   'P 1'
#
loop_
_entity.id
_entity.type
_entity.pdbx_description
1 polymer ?
#
loop_
_entity_poly.entity_id
_entity_poly.type
_entity_poly.pdbx_seq_one_letter_code
_entity_poly.pdbx_strand_id
1 'polypeptide(L)'
;MAQRIEGREKDLGGGFTIRRVLPHARCRHVGPWVFLDLFGPQEVEAGALAVRPHPHIGLATVTFLYAGSLVHRDSLGSHQVITPGAVNLMTAGRGIVHSERSEGYAGPMHGLQLWLALPDGNQDMEPAFDHVPADALPAWKEGGSELRLGLGTLGGRTSPVPTRSPTVFVDVRLAGTV
;
A
#
# COMPACT_ATOMS: atom_id res chain seq x y z
N MET A 1 6.02 -1.61 -26.66
CA MET A 1 4.82 -0.73 -26.68
C MET A 1 4.28 -0.63 -25.26
N ALA A 2 3.83 0.55 -24.84
CA ALA A 2 3.17 0.73 -23.56
C ALA A 2 1.76 0.12 -23.59
N GLN A 3 1.32 -0.45 -22.47
CA GLN A 3 0.00 -1.05 -22.33
C GLN A 3 -0.80 -0.31 -21.26
N ARG A 4 -2.01 0.15 -21.62
CA ARG A 4 -2.96 0.73 -20.66
C ARG A 4 -3.84 -0.37 -20.05
N ILE A 5 -3.90 -0.41 -18.73
CA ILE A 5 -4.79 -1.29 -17.96
C ILE A 5 -5.75 -0.41 -17.20
N GLU A 6 -7.05 -0.66 -17.38
CA GLU A 6 -8.08 0.04 -16.63
C GLU A 6 -8.47 -0.79 -15.42
N GLY A 7 -8.52 -0.14 -14.26
CA GLY A 7 -8.95 -0.78 -13.04
C GLY A 7 -10.47 -0.98 -13.02
N ARG A 8 -10.92 -1.99 -12.30
CA ARG A 8 -12.35 -2.32 -12.15
C ARG A 8 -12.82 -1.92 -10.76
N GLU A 9 -14.00 -1.32 -10.69
CA GLU A 9 -14.62 -1.00 -9.41
C GLU A 9 -15.00 -2.28 -8.66
N LYS A 10 -14.80 -2.27 -7.34
CA LYS A 10 -15.29 -3.30 -6.42
C LYS A 10 -15.81 -2.65 -5.15
N ASP A 11 -16.89 -3.20 -4.63
CA ASP A 11 -17.40 -2.87 -3.30
C ASP A 11 -16.71 -3.79 -2.27
N LEU A 12 -16.13 -3.20 -1.22
CA LEU A 12 -15.54 -3.93 -0.09
C LEU A 12 -16.55 -4.19 1.04
N GLY A 13 -17.81 -3.78 0.85
CA GLY A 13 -18.88 -3.78 1.83
C GLY A 13 -19.03 -2.41 2.50
N GLY A 14 -20.23 -2.12 3.01
CA GLY A 14 -20.50 -0.88 3.74
C GLY A 14 -20.51 0.38 2.87
N GLY A 15 -20.60 0.23 1.53
CA GLY A 15 -20.60 1.35 0.59
C GLY A 15 -19.21 1.87 0.22
N PHE A 16 -18.14 1.21 0.67
CA PHE A 16 -16.78 1.61 0.35
C PHE A 16 -16.30 0.95 -0.94
N THR A 17 -16.15 1.74 -2.00
CA THR A 17 -15.68 1.24 -3.29
C THR A 17 -14.18 1.47 -3.49
N ILE A 18 -13.56 0.54 -4.20
CA ILE A 18 -12.15 0.59 -4.62
C ILE A 18 -12.04 0.36 -6.12
N ARG A 19 -10.89 0.69 -6.70
CA ARG A 19 -10.52 0.37 -8.07
C ARG A 19 -9.37 -0.62 -8.11
N ARG A 20 -9.64 -1.86 -8.51
CA ARG A 20 -8.64 -2.93 -8.66
C ARG A 20 -7.96 -2.88 -10.02
N VAL A 21 -6.65 -2.66 -10.03
CA VAL A 21 -5.82 -2.62 -11.25
C VAL A 21 -5.07 -3.93 -11.47
N LEU A 22 -4.50 -4.52 -10.41
CA LEU A 22 -3.85 -5.83 -10.47
C LEU A 22 -4.51 -6.81 -9.48
N PRO A 23 -4.61 -8.11 -9.82
CA PRO A 23 -4.22 -8.71 -11.10
C PRO A 23 -5.24 -8.40 -12.22
N HIS A 24 -4.76 -8.28 -13.47
CA HIS A 24 -5.61 -8.11 -14.65
C HIS A 24 -5.35 -9.22 -15.68
N ALA A 25 -6.35 -9.56 -16.50
CA ALA A 25 -6.24 -10.64 -17.50
C ALA A 25 -5.05 -10.44 -18.47
N ARG A 26 -4.74 -9.18 -18.79
CA ARG A 26 -3.65 -8.79 -19.69
C ARG A 26 -2.31 -8.50 -19.01
N CYS A 27 -2.25 -8.50 -17.67
CA CYS A 27 -1.05 -8.27 -16.88
C CYS A 27 -1.33 -8.74 -15.46
N ARG A 28 -0.74 -9.88 -15.10
CA ARG A 28 -0.97 -10.51 -13.79
C ARG A 28 -0.10 -9.87 -12.71
N HIS A 29 1.09 -9.38 -13.07
CA HIS A 29 2.06 -8.79 -12.16
C HIS A 29 3.00 -7.84 -12.91
N VAL A 30 3.68 -6.96 -12.16
CA VAL A 30 4.80 -6.12 -12.63
C VAL A 30 5.96 -6.33 -11.68
N GLY A 31 7.01 -7.05 -12.12
CA GLY A 31 8.03 -7.52 -11.20
C GLY A 31 7.39 -8.32 -10.04
N PRO A 32 7.70 -8.01 -8.76
CA PRO A 32 7.09 -8.67 -7.60
C PRO A 32 5.67 -8.15 -7.27
N TRP A 33 5.18 -7.10 -7.91
CA TRP A 33 3.85 -6.53 -7.62
C TRP A 33 2.74 -7.39 -8.23
N VAL A 34 1.98 -8.08 -7.39
CA VAL A 34 0.91 -9.02 -7.81
C VAL A 34 -0.50 -8.50 -7.57
N PHE A 35 -0.63 -7.38 -6.87
CA PHE A 35 -1.90 -6.76 -6.50
C PHE A 35 -1.77 -5.25 -6.38
N LEU A 36 -2.82 -4.53 -6.82
CA LEU A 36 -2.93 -3.08 -6.70
C LEU A 36 -4.41 -2.70 -6.67
N ASP A 37 -4.86 -2.24 -5.50
CA ASP A 37 -6.13 -1.55 -5.33
C ASP A 37 -5.87 -0.08 -5.02
N LEU A 38 -6.67 0.79 -5.62
CA LEU A 38 -6.75 2.20 -5.26
C LEU A 38 -8.06 2.39 -4.50
N PHE A 39 -8.00 3.01 -3.33
CA PHE A 39 -9.20 3.43 -2.62
C PHE A 39 -9.32 4.94 -2.63
N GLY A 40 -10.51 5.45 -2.95
CA GLY A 40 -10.75 6.89 -3.15
C GLY A 40 -10.14 7.47 -4.45
N PRO A 41 -10.11 8.81 -4.59
CA PRO A 41 -10.55 9.79 -3.59
C PRO A 41 -12.06 9.74 -3.36
N GLN A 42 -12.47 9.66 -2.09
CA GLN A 42 -13.88 9.67 -1.67
C GLN A 42 -14.00 10.21 -0.23
N GLU A 43 -15.14 10.81 0.10
CA GLU A 43 -15.49 11.15 1.48
C GLU A 43 -16.01 9.90 2.20
N VAL A 44 -15.60 9.72 3.46
CA VAL A 44 -16.03 8.57 4.26
C VAL A 44 -16.46 8.97 5.66
N GLU A 45 -17.44 8.22 6.18
CA GLU A 45 -17.79 8.26 7.59
C GLU A 45 -16.84 7.38 8.43
N ALA A 46 -16.85 7.61 9.74
CA ALA A 46 -16.11 6.78 10.69
C ALA A 46 -16.51 5.31 10.55
N GLY A 47 -15.52 4.45 10.34
CA GLY A 47 -15.73 3.01 10.16
C GLY A 47 -16.27 2.57 8.79
N ALA A 48 -16.34 3.46 7.79
CA ALA A 48 -16.76 3.08 6.44
C ALA A 48 -15.85 2.02 5.79
N LEU A 49 -14.52 2.17 5.93
CA LEU A 49 -13.59 1.08 5.60
C LEU A 49 -13.46 0.18 6.83
N ALA A 50 -13.97 -1.04 6.73
CA ALA A 50 -13.95 -2.01 7.83
C ALA A 50 -13.57 -3.41 7.34
N VAL A 51 -12.34 -3.57 6.84
CA VAL A 51 -11.86 -4.88 6.40
C VAL A 51 -11.69 -5.77 7.63
N ARG A 52 -12.55 -6.79 7.73
CA ARG A 52 -12.58 -7.74 8.84
C ARG A 52 -11.29 -8.58 8.89
N PRO A 53 -10.98 -9.22 10.04
CA PRO A 53 -9.85 -10.13 10.15
C PRO A 53 -9.80 -11.15 9.00
N HIS A 54 -8.70 -11.17 8.26
CA HIS A 54 -8.47 -12.07 7.14
C HIS A 54 -6.98 -12.48 7.04
N PRO A 55 -6.68 -13.69 6.53
CA PRO A 55 -5.32 -14.19 6.46
C PRO A 55 -4.60 -13.79 5.16
N HIS A 56 -3.27 -13.74 5.21
CA HIS A 56 -2.36 -13.74 4.05
C HIS A 56 -1.19 -14.71 4.29
N ILE A 57 -0.60 -15.23 3.21
CA ILE A 57 0.63 -16.06 3.20
C ILE A 57 1.49 -15.70 1.99
N GLY A 58 2.81 -15.94 2.05
CA GLY A 58 3.71 -15.90 0.88
C GLY A 58 3.88 -14.53 0.21
N LEU A 59 3.41 -13.46 0.83
CA LEU A 59 3.42 -12.10 0.29
C LEU A 59 3.71 -11.06 1.38
N ALA A 60 3.95 -9.82 0.96
CA ALA A 60 3.88 -8.65 1.83
C ALA A 60 2.83 -7.67 1.32
N THR A 61 2.02 -7.09 2.20
CA THR A 61 1.10 -6.00 1.87
C THR A 61 1.77 -4.65 2.15
N VAL A 62 1.45 -3.67 1.31
CA VAL A 62 1.91 -2.29 1.41
C VAL A 62 0.69 -1.40 1.40
N THR A 63 0.55 -0.59 2.45
CA THR A 63 -0.50 0.43 2.55
C THR A 63 0.16 1.80 2.49
N PHE A 64 -0.31 2.68 1.60
CA PHE A 64 0.16 4.06 1.46
C PHE A 64 -1.03 5.00 1.30
N LEU A 65 -1.08 6.07 2.09
CA LEU A 65 -2.18 7.03 2.07
C LEU A 65 -1.79 8.35 1.42
N TYR A 66 -2.65 8.88 0.56
CA TYR A 66 -2.63 10.26 0.08
C TYR A 66 -3.45 11.19 0.97
N ALA A 67 -4.55 10.68 1.53
CA ALA A 67 -5.43 11.35 2.48
C ALA A 67 -6.09 10.31 3.39
N GLY A 68 -6.49 10.72 4.60
CA GLY A 68 -7.19 9.88 5.54
C GLY A 68 -6.32 9.22 6.60
N SER A 69 -6.92 8.32 7.37
CA SER A 69 -6.25 7.56 8.42
C SER A 69 -6.84 6.16 8.51
N LEU A 70 -5.99 5.15 8.66
CA LEU A 70 -6.41 3.75 8.86
C LEU A 70 -5.71 3.16 10.08
N VAL A 71 -6.42 2.28 10.78
CA VAL A 71 -5.92 1.48 11.89
C VAL A 71 -5.65 0.07 11.39
N HIS A 72 -4.40 -0.35 11.48
CA HIS A 72 -3.94 -1.72 11.27
C HIS A 72 -3.89 -2.46 12.61
N ARG A 73 -4.39 -3.70 12.62
CA ARG A 73 -4.19 -4.66 13.71
C ARG A 73 -3.91 -6.04 13.17
N ASP A 74 -3.00 -6.78 13.79
CA ASP A 74 -2.66 -8.14 13.35
C ASP A 74 -2.45 -9.15 14.49
N SER A 75 -2.25 -10.41 14.10
CA SER A 75 -2.02 -11.54 14.99
C SER A 75 -0.66 -11.53 15.71
N LEU A 76 0.25 -10.59 15.38
CA LEU A 76 1.49 -10.37 16.13
C LEU A 76 1.28 -9.43 17.32
N GLY A 77 0.09 -8.83 17.42
CA GLY A 77 -0.23 -7.81 18.42
C GLY A 77 0.09 -6.39 17.95
N SER A 78 0.48 -6.19 16.69
CA SER A 78 0.70 -4.85 16.15
C SER A 78 -0.60 -4.06 16.18
N HIS A 79 -0.50 -2.78 16.55
CA HIS A 79 -1.60 -1.82 16.48
C HIS A 79 -1.04 -0.48 16.00
N GLN A 80 -1.31 -0.12 14.75
CA GLN A 80 -0.69 1.04 14.11
C GLN A 80 -1.71 1.89 13.38
N VAL A 81 -1.70 3.19 13.63
CA VAL A 81 -2.42 4.17 12.82
C VAL A 81 -1.52 4.66 11.70
N ILE A 82 -1.93 4.49 10.45
CA ILE A 82 -1.23 5.03 9.28
C ILE A 82 -1.91 6.32 8.82
N THR A 83 -1.10 7.33 8.51
CA THR A 83 -1.51 8.66 8.05
C THR A 83 -0.85 9.00 6.71
N PRO A 84 -1.22 10.11 6.04
CA PRO A 84 -0.78 10.40 4.69
C PRO A 84 0.74 10.47 4.52
N GLY A 85 1.24 9.82 3.48
CA GLY A 85 2.65 9.78 3.13
C GLY A 85 3.48 8.71 3.85
N ALA A 86 2.94 8.05 4.88
CA ALA A 86 3.60 6.94 5.55
C ALA A 86 3.41 5.62 4.77
N VAL A 87 4.23 4.63 5.11
CA VAL A 87 4.15 3.25 4.59
C VAL A 87 3.96 2.28 5.74
N ASN A 88 2.94 1.43 5.65
CA ASN A 88 2.91 0.16 6.39
C ASN A 88 3.35 -0.96 5.45
N LEU A 89 4.29 -1.78 5.90
CA LEU A 89 4.67 -3.04 5.26
C LEU A 89 4.34 -4.18 6.22
N MET A 90 3.39 -5.04 5.84
CA MET A 90 3.10 -6.27 6.57
C MET A 90 3.63 -7.46 5.76
N THR A 91 4.69 -8.09 6.24
CA THR A 91 5.24 -9.32 5.65
C THR A 91 4.48 -10.51 6.22
N ALA A 92 3.75 -11.25 5.39
CA ALA A 92 2.91 -12.35 5.85
C ALA A 92 3.70 -13.64 6.10
N GLY A 93 4.71 -13.94 5.25
CA GLY A 93 5.48 -15.19 5.36
C GLY A 93 4.57 -16.42 5.46
N ARG A 94 4.84 -17.30 6.43
CA ARG A 94 4.01 -18.50 6.68
C ARG A 94 2.56 -18.21 7.09
N GLY A 95 2.23 -16.98 7.46
CA GLY A 95 0.88 -16.59 7.82
C GLY A 95 0.78 -15.42 8.79
N ILE A 96 -0.11 -14.50 8.47
CA ILE A 96 -0.57 -13.45 9.39
C ILE A 96 -2.08 -13.23 9.18
N VAL A 97 -2.81 -12.97 10.26
CA VAL A 97 -4.21 -12.52 10.21
C VAL A 97 -4.25 -11.06 10.61
N HIS A 98 -4.92 -10.23 9.82
CA HIS A 98 -4.98 -8.78 10.09
C HIS A 98 -6.32 -8.15 9.70
N SER A 99 -6.54 -6.93 10.20
CA SER A 99 -7.68 -6.08 9.86
C SER A 99 -7.22 -4.65 9.64
N GLU A 100 -7.84 -3.97 8.68
CA GLU A 100 -7.59 -2.56 8.36
C GLU A 100 -8.93 -1.81 8.44
N ARG A 101 -8.97 -0.71 9.21
CA ARG A 101 -10.23 0.01 9.47
C ARG A 101 -10.04 1.52 9.57
N SER A 102 -10.99 2.30 9.08
CA SER A 102 -11.05 3.77 9.30
C SER A 102 -11.72 4.12 10.64
N GLU A 103 -11.42 3.38 11.71
CA GLU A 103 -12.03 3.59 13.04
C GLU A 103 -11.74 5.01 13.55
N GLY A 104 -12.80 5.75 13.91
CA GLY A 104 -12.68 7.11 14.42
C GLY A 104 -12.30 8.19 13.40
N TYR A 105 -12.08 7.83 12.13
CA TYR A 105 -11.77 8.78 11.06
C TYR A 105 -12.96 9.01 10.13
N ALA A 106 -13.42 10.25 10.04
CA ALA A 106 -14.35 10.71 9.01
C ALA A 106 -13.70 11.83 8.18
N GLY A 107 -13.93 11.85 6.88
CA GLY A 107 -13.36 12.81 5.94
C GLY A 107 -12.78 12.15 4.67
N PRO A 108 -11.87 12.83 3.95
CA PRO A 108 -11.35 12.34 2.69
C PRO A 108 -10.44 11.11 2.88
N MET A 109 -10.77 10.03 2.20
CA MET A 109 -9.96 8.82 2.10
C MET A 109 -9.39 8.68 0.69
N HIS A 110 -8.06 8.54 0.59
CA HIS A 110 -7.39 8.27 -0.68
C HIS A 110 -6.07 7.53 -0.42
N GLY A 111 -5.84 6.41 -1.09
CA GLY A 111 -4.60 5.65 -0.94
C GLY A 111 -4.55 4.40 -1.78
N LEU A 112 -3.51 3.61 -1.52
CA LEU A 112 -3.15 2.40 -2.26
C LEU A 112 -3.01 1.22 -1.30
N GLN A 113 -3.50 0.06 -1.75
CA GLN A 113 -3.13 -1.25 -1.23
C GLN A 113 -2.36 -2.01 -2.32
N LEU A 114 -1.11 -2.35 -2.07
CA LEU A 114 -0.28 -3.13 -2.99
C LEU A 114 0.21 -4.42 -2.35
N TRP A 115 0.35 -5.50 -3.11
CA TRP A 115 0.98 -6.73 -2.61
C TRP A 115 2.23 -7.08 -3.40
N LEU A 116 3.28 -7.45 -2.67
CA LEU A 116 4.55 -7.95 -3.16
C LEU A 116 4.59 -9.46 -2.94
N ALA A 117 4.78 -10.25 -4.00
CA ALA A 117 5.16 -11.64 -3.82
C ALA A 117 6.52 -11.72 -3.11
N LEU A 118 6.62 -12.58 -2.10
CA LEU A 118 7.92 -12.90 -1.49
C LEU A 118 8.74 -13.73 -2.48
N PRO A 119 10.07 -13.53 -2.52
CA PRO A 119 10.94 -14.32 -3.39
C PRO A 119 11.00 -15.78 -2.92
N ASP A 120 11.42 -16.67 -3.81
CA ASP A 120 11.56 -18.08 -3.49
C ASP A 120 12.43 -18.32 -2.25
N GLY A 121 12.01 -19.28 -1.44
CA GLY A 121 12.63 -19.61 -0.15
C GLY A 121 12.24 -18.69 1.01
N ASN A 122 11.45 -17.63 0.76
CA ASN A 122 10.98 -16.72 1.80
C ASN A 122 9.47 -16.88 2.09
N GLN A 123 8.75 -17.72 1.34
CA GLN A 123 7.30 -17.85 1.50
C GLN A 123 6.88 -18.34 2.89
N ASP A 124 7.73 -19.12 3.58
CA ASP A 124 7.45 -19.67 4.91
C ASP A 124 8.16 -18.94 6.06
N MET A 125 8.73 -17.75 5.80
CA MET A 125 9.43 -16.98 6.82
C MET A 125 8.50 -16.52 7.96
N GLU A 126 9.08 -16.06 9.07
CA GLU A 126 8.33 -15.41 10.14
C GLU A 126 7.56 -14.18 9.61
N PRO A 127 6.29 -13.99 10.01
CA PRO A 127 5.56 -12.76 9.72
C PRO A 127 6.19 -11.56 10.45
N ALA A 128 6.06 -10.37 9.87
CA ALA A 128 6.56 -9.12 10.45
C ALA A 128 5.68 -7.93 10.05
N PHE A 129 5.72 -6.87 10.84
CA PHE A 129 5.07 -5.60 10.55
C PHE A 129 6.03 -4.43 10.76
N ASP A 130 6.17 -3.58 9.75
CA ASP A 130 7.02 -2.41 9.76
C ASP A 130 6.21 -1.16 9.40
N HIS A 131 6.32 -0.12 10.22
CA HIS A 131 5.75 1.20 9.94
C HIS A 131 6.87 2.20 9.71
N VAL A 132 6.83 2.91 8.58
CA VAL A 132 7.75 4.00 8.27
C VAL A 132 6.96 5.30 8.11
N PRO A 133 7.15 6.29 8.99
CA PRO A 133 6.44 7.57 8.90
C PRO A 133 6.91 8.38 7.69
N ALA A 134 6.08 9.34 7.25
CA ALA A 134 6.31 10.10 6.04
C ALA A 134 7.63 10.92 6.03
N ASP A 135 8.08 11.35 7.20
CA ASP A 135 9.31 12.13 7.42
C ASP A 135 10.59 11.27 7.45
N ALA A 136 10.46 9.97 7.64
CA ALA A 136 11.57 9.01 7.53
C ALA A 136 11.81 8.53 6.09
N LEU A 137 10.90 8.81 5.16
CA LEU A 137 11.03 8.42 3.76
C LEU A 137 11.84 9.45 2.96
N PRO A 138 12.78 9.01 2.09
CA PRO A 138 13.51 9.94 1.22
C PRO A 138 12.55 10.72 0.31
N ALA A 139 12.65 12.04 0.34
CA ALA A 139 11.89 12.94 -0.53
C ALA A 139 12.80 13.98 -1.17
N TRP A 140 12.52 14.35 -2.42
CA TRP A 140 13.29 15.35 -3.16
C TRP A 140 12.45 16.03 -4.24
N LYS A 141 12.99 17.12 -4.81
CA LYS A 141 12.42 17.80 -5.97
C LYS A 141 13.27 17.53 -7.20
N GLU A 142 12.63 17.23 -8.32
CA GLU A 142 13.29 16.97 -9.60
C GLU A 142 12.37 17.35 -10.75
N GLY A 143 12.85 18.15 -11.70
CA GLY A 143 12.07 18.55 -12.88
C GLY A 143 10.72 19.21 -12.56
N GLY A 144 10.66 20.01 -11.48
CA GLY A 144 9.40 20.62 -11.02
C GLY A 144 8.44 19.66 -10.32
N SER A 145 8.81 18.39 -10.13
CA SER A 145 8.01 17.39 -9.42
C SER A 145 8.52 17.22 -7.99
N GLU A 146 7.62 16.85 -7.08
CA GLU A 146 7.98 16.39 -5.73
C GLU A 146 7.88 14.86 -5.70
N LEU A 147 8.93 14.20 -5.24
CA LEU A 147 9.04 12.74 -5.21
C LEU A 147 9.21 12.27 -3.78
N ARG A 148 8.58 11.14 -3.44
CA ARG A 148 8.80 10.41 -2.19
C ARG A 148 9.04 8.94 -2.50
N LEU A 149 10.20 8.42 -2.12
CA LEU A 149 10.57 7.02 -2.30
C LEU A 149 10.01 6.19 -1.14
N GLY A 150 8.91 5.48 -1.39
CA GLY A 150 8.29 4.63 -0.38
C GLY A 150 9.01 3.30 -0.23
N LEU A 151 9.38 2.62 -1.33
CA LEU A 151 10.08 1.33 -1.28
C LEU A 151 11.25 1.29 -2.27
N GLY A 152 12.30 0.54 -1.92
CA GLY A 152 13.43 0.24 -2.81
C GLY A 152 14.50 1.33 -2.89
N THR A 153 15.24 1.33 -4.00
CA THR A 153 16.33 2.27 -4.29
C THR A 153 16.10 2.97 -5.62
N LEU A 154 16.23 4.29 -5.65
CA LEU A 154 16.12 5.11 -6.86
C LEU A 154 17.11 6.29 -6.79
N GLY A 155 17.93 6.46 -7.83
CA GLY A 155 18.84 7.61 -7.96
C GLY A 155 19.79 7.77 -6.76
N GLY A 156 20.34 6.65 -6.25
CA GLY A 156 21.26 6.63 -5.10
C GLY A 156 20.59 6.79 -3.73
N ARG A 157 19.26 6.96 -3.67
CA ARG A 157 18.48 7.03 -2.42
C ARG A 157 17.83 5.68 -2.16
N THR A 158 17.77 5.28 -0.90
CA THR A 158 17.18 4.00 -0.47
C THR A 158 16.14 4.26 0.60
N SER A 159 14.93 3.72 0.41
CA SER A 159 13.90 3.73 1.45
C SER A 159 14.32 2.82 2.62
N PRO A 160 14.03 3.19 3.88
CA PRO A 160 14.26 2.32 5.03
C PRO A 160 13.25 1.16 5.13
N VAL A 161 12.21 1.11 4.29
CA VAL A 161 11.21 0.03 4.29
C VAL A 161 11.88 -1.32 3.91
N PRO A 162 11.80 -2.36 4.75
CA PRO A 162 12.59 -3.59 4.59
C PRO A 162 11.98 -4.57 3.57
N THR A 163 12.09 -4.24 2.28
CA THR A 163 11.60 -5.09 1.19
C THR A 163 12.51 -6.29 0.94
N ARG A 164 11.92 -7.46 0.63
CA ARG A 164 12.67 -8.70 0.32
C ARG A 164 12.92 -8.95 -1.17
N SER A 165 12.08 -8.38 -2.04
CA SER A 165 12.22 -8.47 -3.50
C SER A 165 12.79 -7.15 -4.04
N PRO A 166 13.72 -7.17 -5.02
CA PRO A 166 14.12 -5.97 -5.74
C PRO A 166 12.89 -5.28 -6.33
N THR A 167 12.61 -4.07 -5.86
CA THR A 167 11.40 -3.33 -6.22
C THR A 167 11.64 -1.83 -6.10
N VAL A 168 10.70 -1.04 -6.60
CA VAL A 168 10.64 0.40 -6.38
C VAL A 168 9.19 0.84 -6.29
N PHE A 169 8.88 1.70 -5.32
CA PHE A 169 7.65 2.46 -5.26
C PHE A 169 7.99 3.92 -4.96
N VAL A 170 7.60 4.82 -5.86
CA VAL A 170 7.80 6.25 -5.74
C VAL A 170 6.47 6.96 -5.94
N ASP A 171 6.09 7.79 -4.98
CA ASP A 171 5.01 8.76 -5.14
C ASP A 171 5.59 9.98 -5.86
N VAL A 172 4.92 10.43 -6.93
CA VAL A 172 5.36 11.57 -7.74
C VAL A 172 4.20 12.55 -7.88
N ARG A 173 4.40 13.75 -7.34
CA ARG A 173 3.49 14.88 -7.49
C ARG A 173 4.08 15.82 -8.53
N LEU A 174 3.46 15.85 -9.71
CA LEU A 174 3.81 16.81 -10.75
C LEU A 174 3.32 18.19 -10.31
N ALA A 175 4.14 19.23 -10.49
CA ALA A 175 3.60 20.59 -10.50
C ALA A 175 2.57 20.67 -11.62
N GLY A 176 1.33 21.03 -11.29
CA GLY A 176 0.31 21.26 -12.31
C GLY A 176 0.80 22.32 -13.29
N THR A 177 0.83 22.00 -14.57
CA THR A 177 0.65 23.03 -15.59
C THR A 177 -0.80 23.50 -15.46
N VAL A 178 -0.98 24.71 -14.94
CA VAL A 178 -2.23 25.47 -15.11
C VAL A 178 -2.42 25.77 -16.59
#